data_AF-Q2FQS1-F1
#
_entry.id   AF-Q2FQS1-F1
#
_cell.length_a   1.000
_cell.length_b   1.000
_cell.length_c   1.000
_cell.angle_alpha   90.00
_cell.angle_beta   90.00
_cell.angle_gamma   90.00
#
_symmetry.space_group_name_H-M   'P 1'
#
loop_
_entity.id
_entity.type
_entity.pdbx_description
1 polymer ?
#
loop_
_entity_poly.entity_id
_entity_poly.type
_entity_poly.pdbx_seq_one_letter_code
_entity_poly.pdbx_strand_id
1 'polypeptide(L)'
;MQHPLYSLKITEVNFFLENFSVIDTSPHSPIRKPTISRCDTALFLDGSNLISVRHTLYTTNREFERSIDLAMVAAFGEDYDKLVFPPAADKQIQLRIRWKTLKQERSASDISDGTLRYLFLLTILAHPDSGSLIAIDEPETGLHPAMMRIVAEYAKEMSQRTQVIIRTHSSEFFTACGGFIPSTLIIEWKEGASVMRQVSEEKLKYWLEYYTLGSLFFSGELEGME
;
A
#
# COMPACT_ATOMS: atom_id res chain seq x y z
N MET A 1 12.35 12.52 -34.84
CA MET A 1 11.90 13.25 -33.64
C MET A 1 12.34 12.44 -32.44
N GLN A 2 13.25 12.99 -31.62
CA GLN A 2 13.82 12.32 -30.46
C GLN A 2 12.77 12.26 -29.34
N HIS A 3 12.41 11.05 -28.90
CA HIS A 3 11.71 10.87 -27.64
C HIS A 3 12.70 11.18 -26.51
N PRO A 4 12.32 11.99 -25.50
CA PRO A 4 13.17 12.18 -24.34
C PRO A 4 13.21 10.85 -23.57
N LEU A 5 14.35 10.17 -23.63
CA LEU A 5 14.72 9.15 -22.66
C LEU A 5 14.70 9.82 -21.28
N TYR A 6 13.73 9.46 -20.44
CA TYR A 6 13.82 9.76 -19.01
C TYR A 6 14.99 8.93 -18.45
N SER A 7 16.21 9.44 -18.59
CA SER A 7 17.32 8.98 -17.78
C SER A 7 17.02 9.45 -16.36
N LEU A 8 16.49 8.57 -15.52
CA LEU A 8 16.57 8.75 -14.09
C LEU A 8 18.05 8.75 -13.74
N LYS A 9 18.66 9.94 -13.67
CA LYS A 9 19.94 10.11 -12.99
C LYS A 9 19.65 9.83 -11.52
N ILE A 10 19.92 8.60 -11.11
CA ILE A 10 19.78 8.09 -9.73
C ILE A 10 20.52 9.00 -8.71
N THR A 11 21.42 9.86 -9.17
CA THR A 11 22.24 10.77 -8.36
C THR A 11 21.50 11.95 -7.71
N GLU A 12 20.27 12.30 -8.11
CA GLU A 12 19.49 13.41 -7.51
C GLU A 12 18.21 12.96 -6.79
N VAL A 13 18.07 11.66 -6.51
CA VAL A 13 17.01 11.15 -5.62
C VAL A 13 17.51 11.29 -4.17
N ASN A 14 17.38 12.48 -3.61
CA ASN A 14 17.46 12.65 -2.15
C ASN A 14 16.17 12.10 -1.50
N PHE A 15 15.94 10.79 -1.57
CA PHE A 15 15.26 10.03 -0.52
C PHE A 15 15.43 8.52 -0.72
N PHE A 16 15.95 7.89 0.34
CA PHE A 16 16.35 6.50 0.52
C PHE A 16 15.60 5.44 -0.31
N LEU A 17 16.30 4.90 -1.32
CA LEU A 17 16.16 3.52 -1.77
C LEU A 17 17.20 2.67 -1.04
N GLU A 18 17.01 2.41 0.25
CA GLU A 18 17.71 1.31 0.94
C GLU A 18 16.76 0.73 2.00
N ASN A 19 16.43 -0.56 1.79
CA ASN A 19 15.51 -1.41 2.52
C ASN A 19 14.06 -1.40 2.01
N PHE A 20 13.75 -2.44 1.25
CA PHE A 20 12.49 -3.17 1.36
C PHE A 20 12.28 -3.54 2.83
N SER A 21 11.78 -2.60 3.64
CA SER A 21 11.36 -2.92 5.00
C SER A 21 10.14 -3.82 4.87
N VAL A 22 10.37 -5.13 4.88
CA VAL A 22 9.33 -6.11 5.10
C VAL A 22 8.64 -5.68 6.39
N ILE A 23 7.43 -5.15 6.28
CA ILE A 23 6.65 -4.78 7.46
C ILE A 23 6.37 -6.08 8.18
N ASP A 24 7.02 -6.26 9.31
CA ASP A 24 6.77 -7.40 10.17
C ASP A 24 5.38 -7.25 10.77
N THR A 25 4.42 -8.03 10.27
CA THR A 25 3.07 -8.15 10.83
C THR A 25 2.88 -9.42 11.65
N SER A 26 3.97 -10.17 11.89
CA SER A 26 3.93 -11.43 12.63
C SER A 26 3.44 -11.26 14.07
N PRO A 27 3.02 -12.31 14.78
CA PRO A 27 2.46 -12.22 16.13
C PRO A 27 3.33 -11.49 17.17
N HIS A 28 4.65 -11.47 16.99
CA HIS A 28 5.58 -10.81 17.93
C HIS A 28 6.07 -9.43 17.48
N SER A 29 5.59 -8.97 16.33
CA SER A 29 5.99 -7.73 15.72
C SER A 29 5.75 -6.51 16.63
N PRO A 30 6.59 -5.46 16.54
CA PRO A 30 6.42 -4.23 17.32
C PRO A 30 5.07 -3.54 17.10
N ILE A 31 4.54 -3.62 15.88
CA ILE A 31 3.26 -3.03 15.47
C ILE A 31 2.04 -3.66 16.18
N ARG A 32 2.18 -4.86 16.77
CA ARG A 32 1.11 -5.50 17.56
C ARG A 32 1.13 -5.11 19.03
N LYS A 33 2.17 -4.40 19.47
CA LYS A 33 2.37 -4.01 20.87
C LYS A 33 1.91 -2.57 21.10
N PRO A 34 1.54 -2.21 22.34
CA PRO A 34 1.34 -0.81 22.67
C PRO A 34 2.61 -0.01 22.38
N THR A 35 2.44 1.22 21.89
CA THR A 35 3.55 2.13 21.55
C THR A 35 3.44 3.41 22.35
N ILE A 36 4.57 4.07 22.59
CA ILE A 36 4.59 5.37 23.27
C ILE A 36 3.76 6.36 22.45
N SER A 37 2.80 7.01 23.08
CA SER A 37 2.00 8.05 22.43
C SER A 37 2.89 9.25 22.12
N ARG A 38 3.11 9.53 20.84
CA ARG A 38 3.81 10.70 20.31
C ARG A 38 2.96 11.39 19.26
N CYS A 39 3.13 12.70 19.14
CA CYS A 39 2.52 13.49 18.07
C CYS A 39 3.39 13.43 16.80
N ASP A 40 3.56 12.23 16.25
CA ASP A 40 4.36 11.99 15.05
C ASP A 40 3.47 12.12 13.81
N THR A 41 3.96 12.77 12.76
CA THR A 41 3.27 12.85 11.46
C THR A 41 4.08 12.25 10.31
N ALA A 42 5.33 11.85 10.56
CA ALA A 42 6.20 11.22 9.57
C ALA A 42 6.44 9.77 9.95
N LEU A 43 6.28 8.84 9.00
CA LEU A 43 6.59 7.43 9.20
C LEU A 43 8.10 7.19 9.16
N PHE A 44 8.58 6.36 10.08
CA PHE A 44 9.92 5.81 9.98
C PHE A 44 9.99 4.76 8.88
N LEU A 45 11.18 4.59 8.29
CA LEU A 45 11.40 3.61 7.23
C LEU A 45 11.09 2.17 7.67
N ASP A 46 11.27 1.86 8.96
CA ASP A 46 10.96 0.53 9.52
C ASP A 46 9.49 0.35 9.92
N GLY A 47 8.66 1.39 9.78
CA GLY A 47 7.25 1.38 10.17
C GLY A 47 6.98 1.28 11.68
N SER A 48 8.01 1.35 12.53
CA SER A 48 7.89 1.11 13.99
C SER A 48 7.00 2.15 14.71
N ASN A 49 6.88 3.36 14.17
CA ASN A 49 6.04 4.42 14.70
C ASN A 49 4.63 4.49 14.06
N LEU A 50 4.23 3.50 13.26
CA LEU A 50 2.95 3.50 12.53
C LEU A 50 1.75 3.80 13.44
N ILE A 51 1.64 3.11 14.59
CA ILE A 51 0.49 3.33 15.48
C ILE A 51 0.46 4.79 15.97
N SER A 52 1.61 5.38 16.26
CA SER A 52 1.69 6.77 16.72
C SER A 52 1.33 7.76 15.62
N VAL A 53 1.84 7.56 14.41
CA VAL A 53 1.50 8.38 13.24
C VAL A 53 0.02 8.27 12.91
N ARG A 54 -0.49 7.04 12.85
CA ARG A 54 -1.90 6.77 12.58
C ARG A 54 -2.79 7.39 13.65
N HIS A 55 -2.46 7.24 14.94
CA HIS A 55 -3.21 7.88 16.01
C HIS A 55 -3.25 9.40 15.85
N THR A 56 -2.10 10.01 15.55
CA THR A 56 -1.99 11.46 15.33
C THR A 56 -2.88 11.88 14.16
N LEU A 57 -2.68 11.32 12.97
CA LEU A 57 -3.44 11.66 11.76
C LEU A 57 -4.95 11.40 11.92
N TYR A 58 -5.32 10.26 12.51
CA TYR A 58 -6.71 9.89 12.70
C TYR A 58 -7.42 10.79 13.71
N THR A 59 -6.69 11.41 14.65
CA THR A 59 -7.25 12.33 15.64
C THR A 59 -7.25 13.78 15.15
N THR A 60 -6.25 14.19 14.37
CA THR A 60 -6.05 15.60 14.00
C THR A 60 -6.49 15.94 12.57
N ASN A 61 -6.64 14.96 11.69
CA ASN A 61 -7.01 15.17 10.29
C ASN A 61 -8.31 14.43 9.94
N ARG A 62 -9.40 15.19 9.81
CA ARG A 62 -10.74 14.68 9.53
C ARG A 62 -10.89 14.01 8.17
N GLU A 63 -10.14 14.46 7.16
CA GLU A 63 -10.16 13.87 5.82
C GLU A 63 -9.47 12.50 5.84
N PHE A 64 -8.33 12.41 6.52
CA PHE A 64 -7.63 11.15 6.76
C PHE A 64 -8.50 10.16 7.54
N GLU A 65 -9.09 10.58 8.67
CA GLU A 65 -10.02 9.76 9.47
C GLU A 65 -11.14 9.19 8.59
N ARG A 66 -11.83 10.08 7.85
CA ARG A 66 -12.94 9.69 6.96
C ARG A 66 -12.50 8.73 5.88
N SER A 67 -11.35 8.98 5.25
CA SER A 67 -10.79 8.12 4.21
C SER A 67 -10.53 6.71 4.76
N ILE A 68 -9.83 6.60 5.88
CA ILE A 68 -9.57 5.30 6.53
C ILE A 68 -10.87 4.59 6.90
N ASP A 69 -11.85 5.29 7.48
CA ASP A 69 -13.14 4.69 7.86
C ASP A 69 -13.92 4.17 6.65
N LEU A 70 -13.93 4.92 5.54
CA LEU A 70 -14.55 4.47 4.29
C LEU A 70 -13.87 3.21 3.74
N ALA A 71 -12.54 3.16 3.75
CA ALA A 71 -11.79 1.98 3.33
C ALA A 71 -12.06 0.76 4.24
N MET A 72 -12.25 0.98 5.54
CA MET A 72 -12.60 -0.08 6.49
C MET A 72 -14.02 -0.60 6.28
N VAL A 73 -15.00 0.29 6.07
CA VAL A 73 -16.38 -0.12 5.71
C VAL A 73 -16.40 -0.89 4.39
N ALA A 74 -15.62 -0.45 3.38
CA ALA A 74 -15.55 -1.14 2.11
C ALA A 74 -14.94 -2.56 2.23
N ALA A 75 -13.95 -2.75 3.11
CA ALA A 75 -13.30 -4.05 3.29
C ALA A 75 -14.08 -5.01 4.21
N PHE A 76 -14.75 -4.50 5.24
CA PHE A 76 -15.33 -5.30 6.32
C PHE A 76 -16.86 -5.15 6.46
N GLY A 77 -17.48 -4.34 5.62
CA GLY A 77 -18.93 -4.08 5.63
C GLY A 77 -19.38 -3.17 6.77
N GLU A 78 -20.69 -3.08 6.95
CA GLU A 78 -21.33 -2.18 7.91
C GLU A 78 -21.09 -2.55 9.39
N ASP A 79 -20.52 -3.72 9.67
CA ASP A 79 -20.21 -4.14 11.04
C ASP A 79 -18.98 -3.42 11.62
N TYR A 80 -18.10 -2.91 10.76
CA TYR A 80 -17.05 -1.99 11.21
C TYR A 80 -17.68 -0.73 11.82
N ASP A 81 -17.22 -0.35 13.01
CA ASP A 81 -17.64 0.88 13.68
C ASP A 81 -16.55 1.94 13.60
N LYS A 82 -15.39 1.69 14.24
CA LYS A 82 -14.31 2.68 14.31
C LYS A 82 -12.96 2.09 14.70
N LEU A 83 -11.87 2.74 14.28
CA LEU A 83 -10.56 2.56 14.91
C LEU A 83 -10.49 3.36 16.21
N VAL A 84 -9.92 2.76 17.24
CA VAL A 84 -9.77 3.39 18.55
C VAL A 84 -8.37 3.18 19.11
N PHE A 85 -7.91 4.15 19.90
CA PHE A 85 -6.55 4.20 20.44
C PHE A 85 -6.57 4.39 21.97
N PRO A 86 -7.10 3.43 22.74
CA PRO A 86 -7.16 3.59 24.18
C PRO A 86 -5.76 3.62 24.82
N PRO A 87 -5.61 4.33 25.95
CA PRO A 87 -4.37 4.37 26.68
C PRO A 87 -4.00 2.98 27.23
N ALA A 88 -2.71 2.73 27.31
CA ALA A 88 -2.05 1.60 27.95
C ALA A 88 -1.08 2.11 29.03
N ALA A 89 -0.30 1.22 29.64
CA ALA A 89 0.67 1.58 30.68
C ALA A 89 1.70 2.60 30.17
N ASP A 90 2.25 3.41 31.07
CA ASP A 90 3.39 4.30 30.79
C ASP A 90 3.22 5.23 29.58
N LYS A 91 2.03 5.85 29.45
CA LYS A 91 1.68 6.76 28.33
C LYS A 91 1.70 6.09 26.95
N GLN A 92 1.57 4.77 26.92
CA GLN A 92 1.44 4.03 25.67
C GLN A 92 0.00 4.09 25.18
N ILE A 93 -0.19 3.83 23.89
CA ILE A 93 -1.47 3.63 23.23
C ILE A 93 -1.41 2.32 22.45
N GLN A 94 -2.57 1.71 22.24
CA GLN A 94 -2.70 0.51 21.41
C GLN A 94 -3.76 0.75 20.34
N LEU A 95 -3.53 0.22 19.14
CA LEU A 95 -4.55 0.20 18.09
C LEU A 95 -5.58 -0.90 18.42
N ARG A 96 -6.87 -0.55 18.39
CA ARG A 96 -7.97 -1.52 18.42
C ARG A 96 -9.01 -1.19 17.35
N ILE A 97 -9.76 -2.21 16.96
CA ILE A 97 -10.90 -2.09 16.05
C ILE A 97 -12.18 -2.35 16.85
N ARG A 98 -13.10 -1.38 16.79
CA ARG A 98 -14.45 -1.52 17.33
C ARG A 98 -15.38 -2.03 16.23
N TRP A 99 -16.21 -3.00 16.61
CA TRP A 99 -17.21 -3.65 15.76
C TRP A 99 -18.58 -3.48 16.40
N LYS A 100 -19.63 -3.30 15.61
CA LYS A 100 -21.00 -3.08 16.13
C LYS A 100 -21.56 -4.34 16.78
N THR A 101 -21.28 -5.50 16.21
CA THR A 101 -21.79 -6.79 16.71
C THR A 101 -21.00 -7.36 17.88
N LEU A 102 -19.75 -6.92 18.10
CA LEU A 102 -18.89 -7.45 19.15
C LEU A 102 -19.00 -6.65 20.44
N LYS A 103 -19.07 -7.35 21.58
CA LYS A 103 -19.09 -6.74 22.90
C LYS A 103 -17.76 -6.11 23.31
N GLN A 104 -16.65 -6.50 22.66
CA GLN A 104 -15.31 -6.04 22.99
C GLN A 104 -14.54 -5.68 21.72
N GLU A 105 -13.75 -4.61 21.83
CA GLU A 105 -12.84 -4.13 20.78
C GLU A 105 -11.68 -5.12 20.60
N ARG A 106 -11.32 -5.39 19.35
CA ARG A 106 -10.21 -6.28 18.99
C ARG A 106 -8.90 -5.51 18.98
N SER A 107 -7.95 -5.94 19.79
CA SER A 107 -6.60 -5.38 19.83
C SER A 107 -5.84 -5.68 18.54
N ALA A 108 -4.83 -4.87 18.22
CA ALA A 108 -3.86 -5.17 17.17
C ALA A 108 -3.18 -6.54 17.36
N SER A 109 -3.11 -7.07 18.59
CA SER A 109 -2.65 -8.44 18.87
C SER A 109 -3.57 -9.53 18.30
N ASP A 110 -4.86 -9.23 18.12
CA ASP A 110 -5.90 -10.22 17.84
C ASP A 110 -6.41 -10.15 16.39
N ILE A 111 -5.97 -9.17 15.61
CA ILE A 111 -6.33 -9.03 14.18
C ILE A 111 -5.37 -9.83 13.30
N SER A 112 -5.84 -10.28 12.13
CA SER A 112 -5.00 -11.05 11.19
C SER A 112 -3.85 -10.21 10.63
N ASP A 113 -2.75 -10.88 10.25
CA ASP A 113 -1.58 -10.25 9.62
C ASP A 113 -1.99 -9.42 8.38
N GLY A 114 -2.90 -9.96 7.57
CA GLY A 114 -3.46 -9.28 6.40
C GLY A 114 -4.23 -8.01 6.74
N THR A 115 -5.00 -8.00 7.82
CA THR A 115 -5.71 -6.79 8.28
C THR A 115 -4.71 -5.72 8.73
N LEU A 116 -3.66 -6.12 9.44
CA LEU A 116 -2.66 -5.18 9.91
C LEU A 116 -1.85 -4.58 8.75
N ARG A 117 -1.47 -5.41 7.76
CA ARG A 117 -0.83 -4.97 6.52
C ARG A 117 -1.74 -4.04 5.72
N TYR A 118 -3.02 -4.36 5.62
CA TYR A 118 -4.01 -3.50 4.97
C TYR A 118 -4.07 -2.11 5.61
N LEU A 119 -4.16 -2.05 6.94
CA LEU A 119 -4.10 -0.78 7.67
C LEU A 119 -2.78 -0.07 7.39
N PHE A 120 -1.63 -0.74 7.46
CA PHE A 120 -0.35 -0.11 7.14
C PHE A 120 -0.35 0.55 5.75
N LEU A 121 -0.75 -0.17 4.72
CA LEU A 121 -0.80 0.33 3.34
C LEU A 121 -1.74 1.52 3.20
N LEU A 122 -2.92 1.46 3.83
CA LEU A 122 -3.85 2.59 3.86
C LEU A 122 -3.25 3.83 4.54
N THR A 123 -2.47 3.68 5.62
CA THR A 123 -1.83 4.85 6.26
C THR A 123 -0.89 5.55 5.30
N ILE A 124 -0.08 4.79 4.56
CA ILE A 124 0.86 5.36 3.59
C ILE A 124 0.13 6.02 2.43
N LEU A 125 -0.83 5.30 1.83
CA LEU A 125 -1.48 5.75 0.61
C LEU A 125 -2.56 6.83 0.84
N ALA A 126 -3.08 6.94 2.06
CA ALA A 126 -3.97 8.03 2.46
C ALA A 126 -3.23 9.21 3.11
N HIS A 127 -1.91 9.14 3.29
CA HIS A 127 -1.16 10.14 4.03
C HIS A 127 -1.33 11.54 3.40
N PRO A 128 -1.68 12.59 4.17
CA PRO A 128 -1.97 13.91 3.63
C PRO A 128 -0.71 14.61 3.08
N ASP A 129 0.42 14.43 3.75
CA ASP A 129 1.72 14.97 3.37
C ASP A 129 2.68 13.81 3.07
N SER A 130 2.54 13.24 1.89
CA SER A 130 3.43 12.20 1.39
C SER A 130 4.60 12.85 0.66
N GLY A 131 5.83 12.39 0.92
CA GLY A 131 7.03 12.86 0.23
C GLY A 131 6.98 12.64 -1.30
N SER A 132 8.07 12.89 -2.00
CA SER A 132 8.08 12.86 -3.47
C SER A 132 7.90 11.46 -4.09
N LEU A 133 8.19 10.39 -3.34
CA LEU A 133 8.19 9.01 -3.81
C LEU A 133 7.70 8.04 -2.74
N ILE A 134 6.87 7.09 -3.15
CA ILE A 134 6.46 5.91 -2.39
C ILE A 134 6.80 4.68 -3.22
N ALA A 135 7.59 3.77 -2.66
CA ALA A 135 7.88 2.46 -3.26
C ALA A 135 7.31 1.36 -2.37
N ILE A 136 6.48 0.47 -2.94
CA ILE A 136 5.84 -0.63 -2.22
C ILE A 136 6.15 -1.94 -2.93
N ASP A 137 6.58 -2.92 -2.14
CA ASP A 137 6.91 -4.24 -2.63
C ASP A 137 5.90 -5.27 -2.17
N GLU A 138 5.38 -6.01 -3.14
CA GLU A 138 4.37 -7.04 -2.99
C GLU A 138 3.22 -6.58 -2.07
N PRO A 139 2.51 -5.47 -2.37
CA PRO A 139 1.41 -4.99 -1.53
C PRO A 139 0.35 -6.07 -1.25
N GLU A 140 0.19 -7.03 -2.16
CA GLU A 140 -0.76 -8.15 -2.10
C GLU A 140 -0.53 -9.16 -0.97
N THR A 141 0.69 -9.29 -0.42
CA THR A 141 1.02 -10.44 0.42
C THR A 141 0.11 -10.53 1.65
N GLY A 142 -0.68 -11.60 1.74
CA GLY A 142 -1.60 -11.84 2.85
C GLY A 142 -2.88 -10.99 2.84
N LEU A 143 -3.11 -10.18 1.80
CA LEU A 143 -4.34 -9.42 1.63
C LEU A 143 -5.47 -10.26 1.04
N HIS A 144 -6.68 -10.03 1.52
CA HIS A 144 -7.89 -10.55 0.86
C HIS A 144 -8.12 -9.82 -0.47
N PRO A 145 -8.65 -10.45 -1.53
CA PRO A 145 -8.89 -9.80 -2.82
C PRO A 145 -9.77 -8.53 -2.79
N ALA A 146 -10.68 -8.44 -1.82
CA ALA A 146 -11.45 -7.21 -1.60
C ALA A 146 -10.58 -6.03 -1.13
N MET A 147 -9.59 -6.30 -0.27
CA MET A 147 -8.64 -5.28 0.23
C MET A 147 -7.67 -4.84 -0.85
N MET A 148 -7.21 -5.76 -1.72
CA MET A 148 -6.31 -5.42 -2.82
C MET A 148 -6.89 -4.36 -3.76
N ARG A 149 -8.19 -4.45 -4.07
CA ARG A 149 -8.90 -3.43 -4.86
C ARG A 149 -8.85 -2.05 -4.22
N ILE A 150 -9.12 -1.98 -2.92
CA ILE A 150 -9.09 -0.71 -2.19
C ILE A 150 -7.66 -0.17 -2.13
N VAL A 151 -6.65 -1.02 -1.89
CA VAL A 151 -5.24 -0.60 -1.93
C VAL A 151 -4.85 -0.05 -3.30
N ALA A 152 -5.26 -0.70 -4.39
CA ALA A 152 -4.99 -0.24 -5.75
C ALA A 152 -5.65 1.11 -6.05
N GLU A 153 -6.89 1.34 -5.59
CA GLU A 153 -7.57 2.64 -5.70
C GLU A 153 -6.81 3.74 -4.94
N TYR A 154 -6.41 3.47 -3.70
CA TYR A 154 -5.63 4.42 -2.90
C TYR A 154 -4.26 4.71 -3.51
N ALA A 155 -3.60 3.71 -4.11
CA ALA A 155 -2.35 3.90 -4.83
C ALA A 155 -2.54 4.80 -6.06
N LYS A 156 -3.64 4.63 -6.80
CA LYS A 156 -4.01 5.48 -7.93
C LYS A 156 -4.31 6.92 -7.49
N GLU A 157 -5.01 7.12 -6.38
CA GLU A 157 -5.29 8.45 -5.85
C GLU A 157 -4.01 9.14 -5.37
N MET A 158 -3.14 8.40 -4.66
CA MET A 158 -1.84 8.89 -4.22
C MET A 158 -0.95 9.27 -5.41
N SER A 159 -1.01 8.51 -6.51
CA SER A 159 -0.20 8.78 -7.71
C SER A 159 -0.48 10.12 -8.39
N GLN A 160 -1.62 10.76 -8.09
CA GLN A 160 -1.95 12.10 -8.59
C GLN A 160 -1.09 13.21 -7.98
N ARG A 161 -0.48 12.98 -6.81
CA ARG A 161 0.35 13.96 -6.10
C ARG A 161 1.75 13.49 -5.75
N THR A 162 1.99 12.18 -5.74
CA THR A 162 3.25 11.55 -5.33
C THR A 162 3.62 10.46 -6.31
N GLN A 163 4.90 10.28 -6.64
CA GLN A 163 5.29 9.14 -7.46
C GLN A 163 5.07 7.84 -6.67
N VAL A 164 4.31 6.89 -7.21
CA VAL A 164 4.07 5.59 -6.58
C VAL A 164 4.64 4.48 -7.47
N ILE A 165 5.59 3.72 -6.94
CA ILE A 165 6.18 2.54 -7.58
C ILE A 165 5.70 1.30 -6.83
N ILE A 166 5.09 0.37 -7.56
CA ILE A 166 4.65 -0.91 -7.00
C ILE A 166 5.36 -2.03 -7.74
N ARG A 167 5.99 -2.92 -6.97
CA ARG A 167 6.54 -4.19 -7.45
C ARG A 167 5.57 -5.29 -7.02
N THR A 168 5.12 -6.10 -7.96
CA THR A 168 4.14 -7.16 -7.70
C THR A 168 4.38 -8.33 -8.64
N HIS A 169 4.06 -9.53 -8.18
CA HIS A 169 4.02 -10.75 -8.99
C HIS A 169 2.60 -11.35 -9.01
N SER A 170 1.59 -10.60 -8.55
CA SER A 170 0.21 -11.06 -8.43
C SER A 170 -0.64 -10.59 -9.60
N SER A 171 -1.17 -11.56 -10.35
CA SER A 171 -2.21 -11.30 -11.35
C SER A 171 -3.47 -10.70 -10.72
N GLU A 172 -3.78 -11.04 -9.47
CA GLU A 172 -4.90 -10.48 -8.73
C GLU A 172 -4.70 -9.01 -8.40
N PHE A 173 -3.48 -8.58 -8.05
CA PHE A 173 -3.18 -7.16 -7.82
C PHE A 173 -3.26 -6.37 -9.13
N PHE A 174 -2.74 -6.91 -10.23
CA PHE A 174 -2.92 -6.31 -11.56
C PHE A 174 -4.40 -6.21 -11.96
N THR A 175 -5.20 -7.23 -11.62
CA THR A 175 -6.66 -7.21 -11.82
C THR A 175 -7.32 -6.15 -10.94
N ALA A 176 -6.83 -5.97 -9.71
CA ALA A 176 -7.33 -4.99 -8.75
C ALA A 176 -7.12 -3.54 -9.22
N CYS A 177 -6.13 -3.26 -10.08
CA CYS A 177 -5.97 -1.96 -10.74
C CYS A 177 -7.15 -1.61 -11.68
N GLY A 178 -7.96 -2.60 -12.09
CA GLY A 178 -9.13 -2.39 -12.93
C GLY A 178 -8.78 -1.73 -14.26
N GLY A 179 -9.50 -0.66 -14.60
CA GLY A 179 -9.25 0.11 -15.83
C GLY A 179 -8.13 1.15 -15.72
N PHE A 180 -7.46 1.26 -14.57
CA PHE A 180 -6.28 2.12 -14.44
C PHE A 180 -5.06 1.41 -15.02
N ILE A 181 -4.43 2.06 -15.99
CA ILE A 181 -3.26 1.54 -16.70
C ILE A 181 -2.03 2.27 -16.15
N PRO A 182 -1.27 1.68 -15.21
CA PRO A 182 -0.03 2.28 -14.77
C PRO A 182 1.02 2.22 -15.89
N SER A 183 2.07 3.04 -15.76
CA SER A 183 3.30 2.80 -16.52
C SER A 183 3.89 1.47 -16.06
N THR A 184 3.98 0.50 -16.96
CA THR A 184 4.39 -0.87 -16.63
C THR A 184 5.81 -1.11 -17.11
N LEU A 185 6.68 -1.52 -16.18
CA LEU A 185 8.01 -2.03 -16.45
C LEU A 185 8.02 -3.54 -16.19
N ILE A 186 8.56 -4.28 -17.15
CA ILE A 186 8.82 -5.72 -17.01
C ILE A 186 10.29 -5.89 -16.72
N ILE A 187 10.58 -6.65 -15.67
CA ILE A 187 11.95 -6.97 -15.24
C ILE A 187 12.16 -8.46 -15.46
N GLU A 188 13.08 -8.81 -16.35
CA GLU A 188 13.41 -10.20 -16.68
C GLU A 188 14.87 -10.49 -16.38
N TRP A 189 15.19 -11.76 -16.09
CA TRP A 189 16.58 -12.22 -16.03
C TRP A 189 16.99 -12.78 -17.39
N LYS A 190 17.92 -12.13 -18.09
CA LYS A 190 18.44 -12.55 -19.39
C LYS A 190 19.95 -12.46 -19.39
N GLU A 191 20.61 -13.53 -19.88
CA GLU A 191 22.06 -13.59 -20.06
C GLU A 191 22.90 -13.24 -18.81
N GLY A 192 22.40 -13.59 -17.63
CA GLY A 192 23.10 -13.33 -16.36
C GLY A 192 22.93 -11.91 -15.80
N ALA A 193 22.01 -11.11 -16.37
CA ALA A 193 21.69 -9.77 -15.89
C ALA A 193 20.16 -9.53 -15.82
N SER A 194 19.76 -8.58 -14.98
CA SER A 194 18.39 -8.05 -14.98
C SER A 194 18.22 -7.04 -16.11
N VAL A 195 17.27 -7.31 -17.01
CA VAL A 195 16.88 -6.42 -18.10
C VAL A 195 15.52 -5.83 -17.78
N MET A 196 15.42 -4.50 -17.83
CA MET A 196 14.17 -3.78 -17.62
C MET A 196 13.65 -3.28 -18.96
N ARG A 197 12.37 -3.50 -19.22
CA ARG A 197 11.71 -3.08 -20.45
C ARG A 197 10.41 -2.38 -20.12
N GLN A 198 10.20 -1.23 -20.74
CA GLN A 198 8.92 -0.53 -20.64
C GLN A 198 7.92 -1.13 -21.63
N VAL A 199 6.71 -1.39 -21.15
CA VAL A 199 5.59 -1.83 -22.01
C VAL A 199 5.06 -0.62 -22.77
N SER A 200 4.87 -0.78 -24.09
CA SER A 200 4.26 0.25 -24.91
C SER A 200 2.83 0.55 -24.43
N GLU A 201 2.57 1.81 -24.09
CA GLU A 201 1.25 2.25 -23.62
C GLU A 201 0.16 2.03 -24.68
N GLU A 202 0.49 2.23 -25.96
CA GLU A 202 -0.45 2.04 -27.08
C GLU A 202 -0.85 0.57 -27.22
N LYS A 203 0.13 -0.34 -27.18
CA LYS A 203 -0.12 -1.78 -27.25
C LYS A 203 -0.89 -2.26 -26.01
N LEU A 204 -0.49 -1.78 -24.83
CA LEU A 204 -1.17 -2.16 -23.59
C LEU A 204 -2.64 -1.74 -23.60
N LYS A 205 -2.94 -0.51 -24.06
CA LYS A 205 -4.33 -0.04 -24.23
C LYS A 205 -5.13 -0.93 -25.17
N TYR A 206 -4.57 -1.31 -26.32
CA TYR A 206 -5.23 -2.20 -27.28
C TYR A 206 -5.61 -3.55 -26.65
N TRP A 207 -4.67 -4.20 -25.95
CA TRP A 207 -4.95 -5.49 -25.30
C TRP A 207 -5.95 -5.38 -24.15
N LEU A 208 -5.95 -4.25 -23.44
CA LEU A 208 -6.88 -3.99 -22.35
C LEU A 208 -8.33 -3.75 -22.79
N GLU A 209 -8.60 -3.63 -24.11
CA GLU A 209 -9.97 -3.67 -24.64
C GLU A 209 -10.60 -5.07 -24.52
N TYR A 210 -9.77 -6.13 -24.51
CA TYR A 210 -10.22 -7.52 -24.56
C TYR A 210 -9.87 -8.31 -23.29
N TYR A 211 -8.83 -7.90 -22.58
CA TYR A 211 -8.28 -8.62 -21.43
C TYR A 211 -8.05 -7.68 -20.25
N THR A 212 -7.92 -8.25 -19.05
CA THR A 212 -7.44 -7.49 -17.89
C THR A 212 -5.92 -7.54 -17.81
N LEU A 213 -5.29 -6.57 -17.14
CA LEU A 213 -3.85 -6.56 -16.92
C LEU A 213 -3.39 -7.84 -16.20
N GLY A 214 -4.18 -8.33 -15.25
CA GLY A 214 -3.92 -9.59 -14.55
C GLY A 214 -4.00 -10.81 -15.46
N SER A 215 -4.95 -10.84 -16.41
CA SER A 215 -5.03 -11.92 -17.40
C SER A 215 -3.82 -11.93 -18.34
N LEU A 216 -3.39 -10.76 -18.81
CA LEU A 216 -2.21 -10.61 -19.68
C LEU A 216 -0.92 -11.02 -18.98
N PHE A 217 -0.79 -10.66 -17.70
CA PHE A 217 0.34 -11.09 -16.87
C PHE A 217 0.30 -12.61 -16.64
N PHE A 218 -0.85 -13.16 -16.28
CA PHE A 218 -0.98 -14.60 -16.02
C PHE A 218 -0.70 -15.46 -17.26
N SER A 219 -1.06 -14.98 -18.45
CA SER A 219 -0.85 -15.72 -19.70
C SER A 219 0.58 -15.64 -20.25
N GLY A 220 1.44 -14.79 -19.70
CA GLY A 220 2.78 -14.53 -20.24
C GLY A 220 2.80 -13.58 -21.45
N GLU A 221 1.63 -13.06 -21.86
CA GLU A 221 1.50 -12.21 -23.05
C GLU A 221 2.07 -10.82 -22.79
N LEU A 222 1.98 -10.35 -21.54
CA LEU A 222 2.52 -9.05 -21.14
C LEU A 222 4.04 -9.00 -21.36
N GLU A 223 4.77 -10.07 -21.01
CA GLU A 223 6.21 -10.23 -21.24
C GLU A 223 6.57 -10.24 -22.74
N GLY A 224 5.67 -10.72 -23.59
CA GLY A 224 5.84 -10.77 -25.05
C GLY A 224 5.51 -9.45 -25.79
N MET A 225 4.95 -8.44 -25.13
CA MET A 225 4.59 -7.17 -25.78
C MET A 225 5.81 -6.29 -26.06
N GLU A 226 6.47 -6.47 -27.20
CA GLU A 226 7.57 -5.61 -27.67
C GLU A 226 7.14 -4.19 -28.05
#